data_AF-A0A4Q3DCH3-F1
#
_entry.id   AF-A0A4Q3DCH3-F1
#
_cell.length_a   1.000
_cell.length_b   1.000
_cell.length_c   1.000
_cell.angle_alpha   90.00
_cell.angle_beta   90.00
_cell.angle_gamma   90.00
#
_symmetry.space_group_name_H-M   'P 1'
#
loop_
_entity.id
_entity.type
_entity.pdbx_description
1 polymer ?
#
loop_
_entity_poly.entity_id
_entity_poly.type
_entity_poly.pdbx_seq_one_letter_code
_entity_poly.pdbx_strand_id
1 'polypeptide(L)'
;MIAHLKGRLAAIGTDHAVIDVNGVGYLVGASARTLEALGAIDNLVTIHTEMLVSEDSMRLMGFASAAERDWFRLLTSVQGVGAKVALAILSILSPEEAQTAVARADSAMIARA
;
A
#
# COMPACT_ATOMS: atom_id res chain seq x y z
N MET A 1 0.50 12.07 7.74
CA MET A 1 -0.14 12.46 9.01
C MET A 1 -1.03 11.37 9.63
N ILE A 2 -1.16 10.17 9.07
CA ILE A 2 -1.61 8.97 9.81
C ILE A 2 -0.56 7.91 9.50
N ALA A 3 0.13 7.39 10.52
CA ALA A 3 1.29 6.53 10.32
C ALA A 3 0.93 5.04 10.27
N HIS A 4 -0.11 4.67 11.00
CA HIS A 4 -0.72 3.35 10.99
C HIS A 4 -2.14 3.44 11.54
N LEU A 5 -2.92 2.41 11.28
CA LEU A 5 -4.21 2.15 11.92
C LEU A 5 -4.14 0.78 12.59
N LYS A 6 -4.82 0.64 13.73
CA LYS A 6 -5.01 -0.64 14.42
C LYS A 6 -6.50 -0.81 14.70
N GLY A 7 -7.09 -1.86 14.18
CA GLY A 7 -8.53 -2.03 14.18
C GLY A 7 -8.98 -3.37 13.60
N ARG A 8 -10.26 -3.50 13.31
CA ARG A 8 -10.82 -4.68 12.64
C ARG A 8 -10.90 -4.48 11.14
N LEU A 9 -10.59 -5.51 10.38
CA LEU A 9 -10.81 -5.53 8.94
C LEU A 9 -12.31 -5.65 8.65
N ALA A 10 -12.97 -4.53 8.33
CA ALA A 10 -14.41 -4.49 8.16
C ALA A 10 -14.87 -4.90 6.74
N ALA A 11 -14.06 -4.60 5.72
CA ALA A 11 -14.33 -4.97 4.34
C ALA A 11 -13.06 -5.02 3.50
N ILE A 12 -13.11 -5.80 2.42
CA ILE A 12 -12.08 -5.86 1.37
C ILE A 12 -12.78 -5.64 0.03
N GLY A 13 -12.27 -4.70 -0.77
CA GLY A 13 -12.62 -4.50 -2.17
C GLY A 13 -11.47 -4.90 -3.09
N THR A 14 -11.56 -4.54 -4.37
CA THR A 14 -10.54 -4.90 -5.38
C THR A 14 -9.19 -4.22 -5.14
N ASP A 15 -9.20 -2.97 -4.69
CA ASP A 15 -8.02 -2.11 -4.56
C ASP A 15 -7.96 -1.38 -3.20
N HIS A 16 -8.80 -1.79 -2.26
CA HIS A 16 -8.93 -1.13 -0.97
C HIS A 16 -9.43 -2.09 0.13
N ALA A 17 -9.23 -1.66 1.36
CA ALA A 17 -9.85 -2.24 2.54
C ALA A 17 -10.52 -1.16 3.38
N VAL A 18 -11.42 -1.57 4.28
CA VAL A 18 -11.96 -0.71 5.32
C VAL A 18 -11.48 -1.22 6.68
N ILE A 19 -10.81 -0.35 7.43
CA ILE A 19 -10.34 -0.65 8.79
C ILE A 19 -11.26 0.08 9.77
N ASP A 20 -12.03 -0.67 10.55
CA ASP A 20 -12.80 -0.10 11.65
C ASP A 20 -11.88 0.12 12.86
N VAL A 21 -11.70 1.38 13.22
CA VAL A 21 -10.98 1.79 14.42
C VAL A 21 -11.97 2.42 15.38
N ASN A 22 -12.49 1.61 16.30
CA ASN A 22 -13.46 2.03 17.32
C ASN A 22 -14.71 2.71 16.75
N GLY A 23 -15.28 2.15 15.68
CA GLY A 23 -16.49 2.65 15.02
C GLY A 23 -16.25 3.67 13.91
N VAL A 24 -14.99 4.03 13.61
CA VAL A 24 -14.63 4.85 12.45
C VAL A 24 -14.04 3.97 11.36
N GLY A 25 -14.74 3.85 10.24
CA GLY A 25 -14.28 3.10 9.07
C GLY A 25 -13.33 3.92 8.21
N TYR A 26 -12.04 3.58 8.25
CA TYR A 26 -11.02 4.18 7.39
C TYR A 26 -10.92 3.42 6.07
N LEU A 27 -11.21 4.08 4.96
CA LEU A 27 -10.94 3.55 3.62
C LEU A 27 -9.45 3.68 3.30
N VAL A 28 -8.79 2.55 3.06
CA VAL A 28 -7.37 2.47 2.73
C VAL A 28 -7.17 1.81 1.38
N GLY A 29 -6.62 2.53 0.41
CA GLY A 29 -6.21 1.95 -0.87
C GLY A 29 -4.95 1.11 -0.68
N ALA A 30 -4.84 -0.05 -1.32
CA ALA A 30 -3.75 -0.98 -1.08
C ALA A 30 -3.38 -1.79 -2.32
N SER A 31 -2.18 -2.39 -2.32
CA SER A 31 -1.76 -3.35 -3.34
C SER A 31 -2.52 -4.66 -3.17
N ALA A 32 -2.65 -5.46 -4.23
CA ALA A 32 -3.27 -6.79 -4.14
C ALA A 32 -2.59 -7.65 -3.07
N ARG A 33 -1.26 -7.59 -2.99
CA ARG A 33 -0.47 -8.33 -1.99
C ARG A 33 -0.74 -7.85 -0.56
N THR A 34 -0.88 -6.54 -0.34
CA THR A 34 -1.28 -6.03 0.98
C THR A 34 -2.66 -6.57 1.34
N LEU A 35 -3.63 -6.53 0.44
CA LEU A 35 -4.99 -7.01 0.70
C LEU A 35 -5.01 -8.50 1.06
N GLU A 36 -4.26 -9.33 0.33
CA GLU A 36 -4.09 -10.75 0.66
C GLU A 36 -3.46 -10.96 2.05
N ALA A 37 -2.47 -10.14 2.42
CA ALA A 37 -1.79 -10.22 3.70
C ALA A 37 -2.65 -9.79 4.91
N LEU A 38 -3.70 -8.97 4.70
CA LEU A 38 -4.61 -8.57 5.77
C LEU A 38 -5.49 -9.72 6.28
N GLY A 39 -5.66 -10.77 5.48
CA GLY A 39 -6.42 -11.97 5.86
C GLY A 39 -7.94 -11.78 5.75
N ALA A 40 -8.68 -12.42 6.66
CA ALA A 40 -10.15 -12.45 6.63
C ALA A 40 -10.78 -11.24 7.32
N ILE A 41 -12.01 -10.91 6.91
CA ILE A 41 -12.88 -9.92 7.57
C ILE A 41 -13.02 -10.27 9.07
N ASP A 42 -13.19 -9.24 9.89
CA ASP A 42 -13.24 -9.24 11.37
C ASP A 42 -11.91 -9.51 12.09
N ASN A 43 -10.84 -9.87 11.37
CA ASN A 43 -9.52 -9.99 11.98
C ASN A 43 -9.03 -8.64 12.54
N LEU A 44 -8.33 -8.70 13.67
CA LEU A 44 -7.57 -7.56 14.18
C LEU A 44 -6.32 -7.39 13.33
N VAL A 45 -6.15 -6.20 12.77
CA VAL A 45 -5.04 -5.87 11.88
C VAL A 45 -4.37 -4.57 12.31
N THR A 46 -3.07 -4.48 12.04
CA THR A 46 -2.32 -3.23 12.03
C THR A 46 -1.92 -2.97 10.58
N ILE A 47 -2.33 -1.84 10.03
CA ILE A 47 -1.93 -1.44 8.67
C ILE A 47 -1.09 -0.17 8.75
N HIS A 48 0.07 -0.19 8.10
CA HIS A 48 0.90 1.00 7.98
C HIS A 48 0.35 1.90 6.89
N THR A 49 0.41 3.21 7.07
CA THR A 49 -0.24 4.12 6.14
C THR A 49 0.68 5.23 5.62
N GLU A 50 0.43 5.62 4.38
CA GLU A 50 0.89 6.88 3.79
C GLU A 50 -0.31 7.72 3.41
N MET A 51 -0.31 9.00 3.77
CA MET A 51 -1.44 9.88 3.55
C MET A 51 -1.13 10.84 2.41
N LEU A 52 -1.85 10.67 1.31
CA LEU A 52 -1.75 11.54 0.14
C LEU A 52 -2.73 12.69 0.28
N VAL A 53 -2.22 13.92 0.25
CA VAL A 53 -3.02 15.14 0.38
C VAL A 53 -2.84 15.97 -0.87
N SER A 54 -3.96 16.38 -1.46
CA SER A 54 -4.06 17.40 -2.51
C SER A 54 -5.08 18.45 -2.09
N GLU A 55 -5.26 19.50 -2.89
CA GLU A 55 -6.25 20.55 -2.63
C GLU A 55 -7.68 19.97 -2.48
N ASP A 56 -8.04 19.03 -3.36
CA ASP A 56 -9.40 18.47 -3.40
C ASP A 56 -9.54 17.07 -2.77
N SER A 57 -8.46 16.48 -2.24
CA SER A 57 -8.52 15.09 -1.79
C SER A 57 -7.54 14.71 -0.68
N MET A 58 -7.98 13.81 0.19
CA MET A 58 -7.16 13.15 1.20
C MET A 58 -7.38 11.65 1.06
N ARG A 59 -6.32 10.90 0.75
CA ARG A 59 -6.37 9.45 0.54
C ARG A 59 -5.37 8.75 1.45
N LEU A 60 -5.76 7.63 2.05
CA LEU A 60 -4.87 6.76 2.80
C LEU A 60 -4.46 5.58 1.92
N MET A 61 -3.16 5.41 1.76
CA MET A 61 -2.57 4.21 1.18
C MET A 61 -2.13 3.30 2.32
N GLY A 62 -2.52 2.04 2.29
CA GLY A 62 -2.27 1.03 3.32
C GLY A 62 -1.24 -0.01 2.87
N PHE A 63 -0.44 -0.48 3.83
CA PHE A 63 0.66 -1.43 3.62
C PHE A 63 0.72 -2.43 4.77
N ALA A 64 0.94 -3.71 4.45
CA ALA A 64 1.02 -4.77 5.45
C ALA A 64 2.27 -4.65 6.34
N SER A 65 3.30 -3.93 5.87
CA SER A 65 4.53 -3.67 6.60
C SER A 65 5.05 -2.24 6.41
N ALA A 66 5.87 -1.77 7.35
CA ALA A 66 6.55 -0.49 7.21
C ALA A 66 7.51 -0.46 6.00
N ALA A 67 8.16 -1.58 5.69
CA ALA A 67 9.07 -1.69 4.55
C ALA A 67 8.35 -1.46 3.21
N GLU A 68 7.14 -2.01 3.06
CA GLU A 68 6.32 -1.82 1.86
C GLU A 68 5.87 -0.35 1.72
N ARG A 69 5.49 0.31 2.83
CA ARG A 69 5.21 1.75 2.84
C ARG A 69 6.44 2.57 2.42
N ASP A 70 7.61 2.23 2.93
CA ASP A 70 8.84 2.97 2.64
C ASP A 70 9.27 2.80 1.18
N TRP A 71 9.05 1.61 0.60
CA TRP A 71 9.17 1.40 -0.84
C TRP A 71 8.17 2.20 -1.66
N PHE A 72 6.91 2.27 -1.24
CA PHE A 72 5.92 3.11 -1.90
C PHE A 72 6.38 4.57 -1.94
N ARG A 73 6.85 5.11 -0.82
CA ARG A 73 7.41 6.48 -0.73
C ARG A 73 8.57 6.67 -1.69
N LEU A 74 9.53 5.73 -1.70
CA LEU A 74 10.67 5.77 -2.60
C LEU A 74 10.23 5.77 -4.07
N LEU A 75 9.33 4.87 -4.46
CA LEU A 75 8.80 4.80 -5.82
C LEU A 75 8.13 6.12 -6.21
N THR A 76 7.28 6.68 -5.35
CA THR A 76 6.59 7.95 -5.64
C THR A 76 7.50 9.18 -5.66
N SER A 77 8.74 9.05 -5.18
CA SER A 77 9.75 10.12 -5.31
C SER A 77 10.35 10.21 -6.71
N VAL A 78 10.19 9.16 -7.53
CA VAL A 78 10.69 9.13 -8.90
C VAL A 78 9.75 9.91 -9.82
N GLN A 79 10.32 10.79 -10.65
CA GLN A 79 9.54 11.59 -11.59
C GLN A 79 8.71 10.70 -12.52
N GLY A 80 7.40 10.97 -12.60
CA GLY A 80 6.46 10.21 -13.42
C GLY A 80 5.84 8.99 -12.72
N VAL A 81 6.30 8.62 -11.52
CA VAL A 81 5.73 7.50 -10.76
C VAL A 81 4.73 8.02 -9.72
N GLY A 82 3.45 7.95 -10.08
CA GLY A 82 2.36 8.26 -9.15
C GLY A 82 1.97 7.09 -8.25
N ALA A 83 1.11 7.35 -7.25
CA ALA A 83 0.62 6.34 -6.31
C ALA A 83 0.04 5.08 -6.98
N LYS A 84 -0.69 5.23 -8.09
CA LYS A 84 -1.27 4.11 -8.83
C LYS A 84 -0.20 3.18 -9.41
N VAL A 85 0.84 3.76 -10.02
CA VAL A 85 1.96 3.00 -10.59
C VAL A 85 2.76 2.32 -9.47
N ALA A 86 3.03 3.04 -8.39
CA ALA A 86 3.73 2.48 -7.23
C ALA A 86 2.97 1.28 -6.62
N LEU A 87 1.64 1.35 -6.50
CA LEU A 87 0.82 0.22 -6.05
C LEU A 87 0.80 -0.95 -7.04
N ALA A 88 0.80 -0.68 -8.35
CA ALA A 88 0.88 -1.74 -9.35
C ALA A 88 2.21 -2.50 -9.23
N ILE A 89 3.33 -1.77 -9.09
CA ILE A 89 4.66 -2.36 -8.84
C ILE A 89 4.62 -3.21 -7.56
N LEU A 90 4.10 -2.65 -6.47
CA LEU A 90 3.97 -3.37 -5.20
C LEU A 90 2.90 -4.47 -5.19
N SER A 91 2.08 -4.59 -6.23
CA SER A 91 1.18 -5.74 -6.40
C SER A 91 1.90 -6.93 -7.05
N ILE A 92 2.95 -6.68 -7.83
CA ILE A 92 3.71 -7.70 -8.57
C ILE A 92 5.01 -8.06 -7.87
N LEU A 93 5.74 -7.06 -7.35
CA LEU A 93 7.02 -7.22 -6.66
C LEU A 93 6.91 -6.91 -5.17
N SER A 94 7.42 -7.80 -4.33
CA SER A 94 7.67 -7.51 -2.92
C SER A 94 8.78 -6.47 -2.76
N PRO A 95 8.90 -5.81 -1.60
CA PRO A 95 10.03 -4.95 -1.29
C PRO A 95 11.40 -5.55 -1.61
N GLU A 96 11.61 -6.82 -1.30
CA GLU A 96 12.86 -7.54 -1.54
C GLU A 96 13.10 -7.82 -3.02
N GLU A 97 12.05 -8.21 -3.76
CA GLU A 97 12.13 -8.41 -5.21
C GLU A 97 12.38 -7.10 -5.95
N ALA A 98 11.73 -6.01 -5.54
CA ALA A 98 11.96 -4.68 -6.08
C ALA A 98 13.41 -4.22 -5.82
N GLN A 99 13.92 -4.44 -4.60
CA GLN A 99 15.32 -4.17 -4.26
C GLN A 99 16.27 -4.94 -5.17
N THR A 100 16.01 -6.23 -5.38
CA THR A 100 16.82 -7.10 -6.21
C THR A 100 16.81 -6.67 -7.68
N ALA A 101 15.63 -6.32 -8.22
CA ALA A 101 15.48 -5.84 -9.58
C ALA A 101 16.27 -4.54 -9.81
N VAL A 102 16.19 -3.59 -8.87
CA VAL A 102 16.97 -2.34 -8.92
C VAL A 102 18.47 -2.62 -8.84
N ALA A 103 18.91 -3.47 -7.91
CA ALA A 103 20.32 -3.81 -7.74
C ALA A 103 20.92 -4.50 -8.97
N ARG A 104 20.10 -5.20 -9.75
CA ARG A 104 20.49 -5.87 -11.00
C ARG A 104 20.28 -5.01 -12.26
N ALA A 105 19.79 -3.79 -12.13
CA ALA A 105 19.35 -2.95 -13.24
C ALA A 105 18.35 -3.66 -14.18
N ASP A 106 17.51 -4.53 -13.63
CA ASP A 106 16.50 -5.31 -14.35
C ASP A 106 15.23 -4.48 -14.56
N SER A 107 15.26 -3.61 -15.56
CA SER A 107 14.13 -2.76 -15.93
C SER A 107 12.94 -3.56 -16.47
N ALA A 108 13.18 -4.75 -17.05
CA ALA A 108 12.13 -5.61 -17.57
C ALA A 108 11.24 -6.14 -16.43
N MET A 109 11.82 -6.49 -15.28
CA MET A 109 11.08 -6.94 -14.11
C MET A 109 10.16 -5.85 -13.55
N ILE A 110 10.61 -4.59 -13.52
CA ILE A 110 9.81 -3.45 -13.08
C ILE A 110 8.71 -3.12 -14.10
N ALA A 111 8.99 -3.22 -15.40
CA ALA A 111 8.04 -2.92 -16.48
C ALA A 111 6.86 -3.90 -16.60
N ARG A 112 6.82 -4.97 -15.80
CA ARG A 112 5.69 -5.91 -15.74
C ARG A 112 4.48 -5.35 -14.98
N ALA A 113 4.69 -4.26 -14.23
CA ALA A 113 3.69 -3.55 -13.45
C ALA A 113 2.99 -2.44 -14.24
#